data_AF-A0A920W5V8-F1
#
_entry.id   AF-A0A920W5V8-F1
#
_cell.length_a   1.000
_cell.length_b   1.000
_cell.length_c   1.000
_cell.angle_alpha   90.00
_cell.angle_beta   90.00
_cell.angle_gamma   90.00
#
_symmetry.space_group_name_H-M   'P 1'
#
loop_
_entity.id
_entity.type
_entity.pdbx_description
1 polymer ?
#
loop_
_entity_poly.entity_id
_entity_poly.type
_entity_poly.pdbx_seq_one_letter_code
_entity_poly.pdbx_strand_id
1 'polypeptide(L)' 'MLGQPISMLIPEVIGFQLSGRLPEGTTATDLVLTITERLRQLVLSENFLSFMEKGCRL' A
#
# COMPACT_ATOMS: atom_id res chain seq x y z
N MET A 1 -4.85 -29.18 2.27
CA MET A 1 -5.83 -28.14 1.89
C MET A 1 -7.05 -28.83 1.32
N LEU A 2 -8.20 -28.79 2.01
CA LEU A 2 -9.41 -29.57 1.67
C LEU A 2 -10.42 -28.80 0.80
N GLY A 3 -9.99 -27.77 0.06
CA GLY A 3 -10.86 -27.03 -0.87
C GLY A 3 -12.03 -26.28 -0.23
N GLN A 4 -12.05 -26.16 1.10
CA GLN A 4 -13.12 -25.48 1.81
C GLN A 4 -12.96 -23.95 1.66
N PRO A 5 -14.04 -23.22 1.30
CA PRO A 5 -13.98 -21.78 1.16
C PRO A 5 -13.72 -21.13 2.52
N ILE A 6 -12.83 -20.14 2.54
CA ILE A 6 -12.57 -19.32 3.72
C ILE A 6 -13.62 -18.21 3.73
N SER A 7 -14.43 -18.16 4.79
CA SER A 7 -15.31 -17.02 5.02
C SER A 7 -14.51 -15.90 5.69
N MET A 8 -14.58 -14.70 5.14
CA MET A 8 -13.91 -13.51 5.64
C MET A 8 -14.92 -12.35 5.66
N LEU A 9 -14.83 -11.48 6.67
CA LEU A 9 -15.51 -10.19 6.65
C LEU A 9 -14.98 -9.39 5.47
N ILE A 10 -15.84 -8.67 4.75
CA ILE A 10 -15.37 -7.78 3.68
C ILE A 10 -14.58 -6.65 4.35
N PRO A 11 -13.26 -6.56 4.12
CA PRO A 11 -12.45 -5.54 4.77
C PRO A 11 -12.59 -4.21 4.04
N GLU A 12 -12.28 -3.10 4.72
CA GLU A 12 -12.26 -1.81 4.06
C GLU A 12 -11.02 -1.70 3.15
N VAL A 13 -11.17 -0.98 2.05
CA VAL A 13 -10.08 -0.72 1.10
C VAL A 13 -9.57 0.69 1.32
N ILE A 14 -8.31 0.81 1.70
CA ILE A 14 -7.63 2.10 1.83
C ILE A 14 -6.81 2.34 0.56
N GLY A 15 -7.12 3.45 -0.13
CA GLY A 15 -6.37 3.89 -1.30
C GLY A 15 -5.13 4.66 -0.90
N PHE A 16 -3.95 4.24 -1.37
CA PHE A 16 -2.70 4.98 -1.21
C PHE A 16 -2.32 5.66 -2.53
N GLN A 17 -2.26 6.98 -2.51
CA GLN A 17 -1.88 7.77 -3.69
C GLN A 17 -0.47 8.34 -3.50
N LEU A 18 0.41 7.96 -4.42
CA LEU A 18 1.71 8.61 -4.60
C LEU A 18 1.56 9.75 -5.60
N SER A 19 2.20 10.88 -5.32
CA SER A 19 2.17 12.06 -6.19
C SER A 19 3.52 12.75 -6.19
N GLY A 20 3.83 13.46 -7.27
CA GLY A 20 5.09 14.18 -7.44
C GLY A 20 6.18 13.32 -8.10
N ARG A 21 7.43 13.67 -7.85
CA ARG A 21 8.61 12.95 -8.35
C ARG A 21 9.54 12.62 -7.21
N LEU A 22 10.21 11.48 -7.31
CA LEU A 22 11.25 11.12 -6.37
C LEU A 22 12.48 12.01 -6.58
N PRO A 23 13.15 12.41 -5.49
CA PRO A 23 14.44 13.07 -5.57
C PRO A 23 15.45 12.24 -6.37
N GLU A 24 16.38 12.91 -7.05
CA GLU A 24 17.46 12.23 -7.76
C GLU A 24 18.32 11.41 -6.78
N GLY A 25 18.66 10.18 -7.15
CA GLY A 25 19.37 9.24 -6.28
C GLY A 25 18.49 8.45 -5.30
N THR A 26 17.16 8.65 -5.30
CA THR A 26 16.24 7.81 -4.52
C THR A 26 16.18 6.40 -5.08
N THR A 27 16.29 5.39 -4.22
CA THR A 27 16.17 3.98 -4.61
C THR A 27 14.75 3.44 -4.37
N ALA A 28 14.45 2.30 -4.98
CA ALA A 28 13.19 1.60 -4.72
C ALA A 28 13.02 1.24 -3.23
N THR A 29 14.13 0.93 -2.54
CA THR A 29 14.13 0.62 -1.12
C THR A 29 13.68 1.82 -0.28
N ASP A 30 14.18 3.02 -0.60
CA ASP A 30 13.82 4.25 0.12
C ASP A 30 12.32 4.54 -0.01
N LEU A 31 11.76 4.32 -1.20
CA LEU A 31 10.33 4.45 -1.44
C LEU A 31 9.52 3.46 -0.60
N VAL A 32 9.89 2.17 -0.63
CA VAL A 32 9.17 1.13 0.11
C VAL A 32 9.24 1.36 1.61
N LEU A 33 10.41 1.75 2.14
CA LEU A 33 10.56 2.07 3.57
C LEU A 33 9.71 3.27 3.96
N THR A 34 9.73 4.34 3.16
CA THR A 34 8.90 5.53 3.40
C THR A 34 7.42 5.19 3.44
N ILE A 35 6.93 4.40 2.48
CA ILE A 35 5.53 3.98 2.44
C ILE A 35 5.21 3.11 3.67
N THR A 36 6.06 2.16 4.00
CA THR A 36 5.85 1.22 5.11
C THR A 36 5.81 1.94 6.47
N GLU A 37 6.68 2.92 6.69
CA GLU A 37 6.66 3.76 7.90
C GLU A 37 5.35 4.55 8.04
N ARG A 38 4.86 5.13 6.93
CA ARG A 38 3.57 5.86 6.93
C ARG A 38 2.39 4.94 7.19
N LEU A 39 2.38 3.75 6.60
CA LEU A 39 1.34 2.76 6.83
C LEU A 39 1.33 2.24 8.27
N ARG A 40 2.49 2.15 8.93
CA ARG A 40 2.58 1.74 10.34
C ARG A 40 1.97 2.77 11.30
N GLN A 41 2.01 4.06 10.93
CA GLN A 41 1.40 5.13 11.71
C GLN A 41 -0.13 5.17 11.56
N LEU A 42 -0.64 4.67 10.42
CA LEU A 42 -2.07 4.43 10.22
C LEU A 42 -2.43 3.15 10.98
N VAL A 43 -3.41 3.21 11.88
CA VAL A 43 -3.94 2.01 12.52
C VAL A 43 -4.73 1.24 11.46
N LEU A 44 -4.05 0.40 10.68
CA LEU A 44 -4.66 -0.48 9.69
C LEU A 44 -5.21 -1.70 10.41
N SER A 45 -6.40 -1.60 10.97
CA SER A 45 -7.15 -2.79 11.40
C SER A 45 -7.81 -3.43 10.19
N GLU A 46 -7.47 -4.67 9.89
CA GLU A 46 -8.20 -5.55 8.97
C GLU A 46 -8.54 -4.92 7.60
N ASN A 47 -7.67 -4.06 7.04
CA ASN A 47 -7.95 -3.33 5.80
C ASN A 47 -7.00 -3.75 4.67
N PHE A 48 -7.53 -3.86 3.45
CA PHE A 48 -6.69 -4.04 2.27
C PHE A 48 -6.15 -2.70 1.79
N LEU A 49 -4.84 -2.65 1.56
CA LEU A 49 -4.21 -1.52 0.91
C LEU A 49 -4.30 -1.68 -0.61
N SER A 50 -4.81 -0.67 -1.30
CA SER A 50 -4.81 -0.59 -2.75
C SER A 50 -3.96 0.60 -3.21
N PHE A 51 -2.97 0.35 -4.07
CA PHE A 51 -2.19 1.40 -4.70
C PHE A 51 -2.91 1.87 -5.96
N MET A 52 -3.20 3.18 -6.04
CA MET A 52 -3.77 3.78 -7.25
C MET A 52 -2.70 4.56 -8.01
N GLU A 53 -2.41 4.12 -9.23
CA GLU A 53 -1.56 4.86 -10.15
C GLU A 53 -2.39 5.90 -10.91
N LYS A 54 -2.16 7.17 -10.63
CA LYS A 54 -2.52 8.26 -11.54
C LYS A 54 -1.25 8.96 -12.00
N GLY A 55 -0.65 8.45 -13.07
CA GLY A 55 0.37 9.17 -13.83
C GLY A 55 1.68 9.48 -13.11
N CYS A 56 2.11 8.65 -12.15
CA CYS A 56 3.46 8.76 -11.60
C CYS A 56 4.47 8.15 -12.59
N ARG A 57 5.27 8.98 -13.26
CA ARG A 57 6.53 8.53 -13.87
C ARG A 57 7.56 8.45 -12.75
N LEU A 58 7.86 7.23 -12.30
CA LEU A 58 9.06 6.92 -11.50
C LEU A 58 10.32 7.17 -12.34
#